data_AF-A0A161X5P4-F1
#
_entry.id   AF-A0A161X5P4-F1
#
_cell.length_a   1.000
_cell.length_b   1.000
_cell.length_c   1.000
_cell.angle_alpha   90.00
_cell.angle_beta   90.00
_cell.angle_gamma   90.00
#
_symmetry.space_group_name_H-M   'P 1'
#
loop_
_entity.id
_entity.type
_entity.pdbx_description
1 polymer ?
#
loop_
_entity_poly.entity_id
_entity_poly.type
_entity_poly.pdbx_seq_one_letter_code
_entity_poly.pdbx_strand_id
1 'polypeptide(L)'
;MKRVSQLGYNPAQMREAFHLDCSDEICARYIINELRHVPSKTLVVIDYLQLLDQKRQNPELSLQLNELKEFARKTGIIITLISQVQRDFDLAMKPLPDLSDIRLPNPVDLAVFTKCCFLHNGEIAFEVVN
;
A
#
# COMPACT_ATOMS: atom_id res chain seq x y z
N MET A 1 -0.29 -16.01 -11.69
CA MET A 1 0.93 -15.82 -12.52
C MET A 1 0.69 -15.54 -14.02
N LYS A 2 -0.43 -15.94 -14.65
CA LYS A 2 -0.71 -15.65 -16.10
C LYS A 2 -0.61 -14.16 -16.50
N ARG A 3 -0.92 -13.22 -15.60
CA ARG A 3 -0.78 -11.77 -15.86
C ARG A 3 0.68 -11.30 -15.89
N VAL A 4 1.57 -11.95 -15.13
CA VAL A 4 3.01 -11.62 -15.11
C VAL A 4 3.66 -11.92 -16.47
N SER A 5 3.27 -13.02 -17.11
CA SER A 5 3.71 -13.34 -18.47
C SER A 5 3.17 -12.35 -19.52
N GLN A 6 2.01 -11.72 -19.30
CA GLN A 6 1.50 -10.67 -20.20
C GLN A 6 2.29 -9.36 -20.07
N LEU A 7 2.99 -9.16 -18.96
CA LEU A 7 3.90 -8.03 -18.72
C LEU A 7 5.33 -8.31 -19.21
N GLY A 8 5.56 -9.43 -19.92
CA GLY A 8 6.88 -9.80 -20.46
C GLY A 8 7.84 -10.46 -19.47
N TYR A 9 7.39 -10.77 -18.24
CA TYR A 9 8.22 -11.41 -17.22
C TYR A 9 8.05 -12.93 -17.21
N ASN A 10 9.14 -13.67 -16.98
CA ASN A 10 9.10 -15.11 -16.83
C ASN A 10 8.60 -15.50 -15.42
N PRO A 11 7.45 -16.20 -15.30
CA PRO A 11 6.91 -16.61 -14.01
C PRO A 11 7.85 -17.49 -13.17
N ALA A 12 8.75 -18.26 -13.81
CA ALA A 12 9.71 -19.11 -13.11
C ALA A 12 10.79 -18.28 -12.40
N GLN A 13 11.25 -17.19 -13.01
CA GLN A 13 12.21 -16.26 -12.40
C GLN A 13 11.58 -15.46 -11.25
N MET A 14 10.26 -15.23 -11.33
CA MET A 14 9.50 -14.54 -10.30
C MET A 14 9.20 -15.42 -9.08
N ARG A 15 9.26 -16.75 -9.18
CA ARG A 15 8.91 -17.63 -8.05
C ARG A 15 9.79 -17.45 -6.82
N GLU A 16 11.08 -17.16 -7.02
CA GLU A 16 12.03 -16.94 -5.91
C GLU A 16 12.01 -15.48 -5.43
N ALA A 17 11.60 -14.55 -6.29
CA ALA A 17 11.56 -13.11 -5.99
C ALA A 17 10.19 -12.61 -5.50
N PHE A 18 9.14 -13.42 -5.62
CA PHE A 18 7.77 -13.07 -5.25
C PHE A 18 7.31 -13.89 -4.05
N HIS A 19 7.01 -13.19 -2.97
CA HIS A 19 6.41 -13.77 -1.77
C HIS A 19 4.96 -13.28 -1.65
N LEU A 20 4.05 -14.21 -1.36
CA LEU A 20 2.64 -13.91 -1.10
C LEU A 20 2.31 -14.28 0.33
N ASP A 21 1.87 -13.29 1.09
CA ASP A 21 1.31 -13.46 2.42
C ASP A 21 -0.19 -13.19 2.36
N CYS A 22 -1.00 -14.10 2.90
CA CYS A 22 -2.46 -13.99 3.00
C CYS A 22 -2.93 -14.14 4.45
N SER A 23 -2.07 -13.82 5.42
CA SER A 23 -2.38 -13.86 6.84
C SER A 23 -3.43 -12.82 7.22
N ASP A 24 -4.35 -13.22 8.11
CA ASP A 24 -5.34 -12.33 8.70
C ASP A 24 -4.76 -11.48 9.85
N GLU A 25 -3.51 -11.71 10.27
CA GLU A 25 -2.84 -11.01 11.38
C GLU A 25 -2.21 -9.66 10.99
N ILE A 26 -2.68 -9.07 9.89
CA ILE A 26 -2.13 -7.85 9.32
C ILE A 26 -2.21 -6.66 10.29
N CYS A 27 -1.03 -6.14 10.64
CA CYS A 27 -0.79 -4.90 11.38
C CYS A 27 0.65 -4.45 11.15
N ALA A 28 1.00 -3.21 11.51
CA ALA A 28 2.37 -2.70 11.34
C ALA A 28 3.42 -3.60 11.99
N ARG A 29 3.18 -4.05 13.23
CA ARG A 29 4.09 -4.97 13.94
C ARG A 29 4.31 -6.28 13.19
N TYR A 30 3.24 -6.88 12.68
CA TYR A 30 3.31 -8.12 11.91
C TYR A 30 4.10 -7.92 10.62
N ILE A 31 3.77 -6.87 9.85
CA ILE A 31 4.47 -6.54 8.59
C ILE A 31 5.96 -6.32 8.86
N ILE A 32 6.31 -5.53 9.88
CA ILE A 32 7.70 -5.27 10.25
C ILE A 32 8.41 -6.57 10.63
N ASN A 33 7.74 -7.48 11.35
CA ASN A 33 8.29 -8.78 11.73
C ASN A 33 8.67 -9.63 10.50
N GLU A 34 7.75 -9.75 9.54
CA GLU A 34 7.98 -10.52 8.31
C GLU A 34 9.09 -9.91 7.44
N LEU A 35 9.23 -8.58 7.46
CA LEU A 35 10.19 -7.87 6.63
C LEU A 35 11.58 -7.70 7.26
N ARG A 36 11.83 -8.18 8.49
CA ARG A 36 13.08 -7.91 9.23
C ARG A 36 14.36 -8.30 8.50
N HIS A 37 14.30 -9.34 7.68
CA HIS A 37 15.48 -9.89 6.98
C HIS A 37 15.40 -9.72 5.47
N VAL A 38 14.43 -8.94 4.99
CA VAL A 38 14.24 -8.67 3.59
C VAL A 38 15.30 -7.66 3.12
N PRO A 39 15.92 -7.85 1.94
CA PRO A 39 16.89 -6.91 1.39
C PRO A 39 16.31 -5.51 1.18
N SER A 40 17.17 -4.48 1.27
CA SER A 40 16.81 -3.14 0.82
C SER A 40 16.39 -3.13 -0.65
N LYS A 41 15.59 -2.13 -1.06
CA LYS A 41 14.98 -2.02 -2.39
C LYS A 41 13.92 -3.08 -2.72
N THR A 42 13.52 -3.91 -1.75
CA THR A 42 12.36 -4.78 -1.91
C THR A 42 11.08 -3.94 -1.97
N LEU A 43 10.19 -4.29 -2.90
CA LEU A 43 8.85 -3.71 -3.02
C LEU A 43 7.85 -4.59 -2.25
N VAL A 44 7.16 -3.97 -1.29
CA VAL A 44 6.08 -4.59 -0.52
C VAL A 44 4.77 -3.93 -0.93
N VAL A 45 3.79 -4.73 -1.29
CA VAL A 45 2.44 -4.26 -1.64
C VAL A 45 1.47 -4.78 -0.61
N ILE A 46 0.78 -3.86 0.06
CA ILE A 46 -0.28 -4.16 1.02
C ILE A 46 -1.62 -3.88 0.35
N ASP A 47 -2.41 -4.94 0.18
CA ASP A 47 -3.76 -4.90 -0.38
C ASP A 47 -4.76 -5.25 0.74
N TYR A 48 -5.37 -4.28 1.44
CA TYR A 48 -5.37 -2.83 1.25
C TYR A 48 -5.24 -2.06 2.58
N LEU A 49 -4.98 -0.74 2.52
CA LEU A 49 -4.76 0.18 3.65
C LEU A 49 -5.74 -0.03 4.80
N GLN A 50 -7.03 -0.10 4.49
CA GLN A 50 -8.09 -0.20 5.48
C GLN A 50 -8.10 -1.54 6.23
N LEU A 51 -7.35 -2.57 5.81
CA LEU A 51 -7.16 -3.80 6.58
C LEU A 51 -6.42 -3.54 7.90
N LEU A 52 -5.52 -2.55 7.93
CA LEU A 52 -4.74 -2.21 9.12
C LEU A 52 -5.62 -1.70 10.28
N ASP A 53 -6.81 -1.17 9.97
CA ASP A 53 -7.74 -0.59 10.94
C ASP A 53 -8.91 -1.53 11.30
N GLN A 54 -8.94 -2.77 10.79
CA GLN A 54 -10.09 -3.67 11.00
C GLN A 54 -10.15 -4.26 12.41
N LYS A 55 -9.01 -4.59 13.02
CA LYS A 55 -8.95 -5.23 14.33
C LYS A 55 -8.81 -4.16 15.41
N ARG A 56 -9.85 -3.96 16.23
CA ARG A 56 -9.89 -2.97 17.33
C ARG A 56 -8.78 -3.11 18.39
N GLN A 57 -8.15 -4.28 18.46
CA GLN A 57 -7.02 -4.54 19.36
C GLN A 57 -5.67 -4.05 18.81
N ASN A 58 -5.61 -3.72 17.51
CA ASN A 58 -4.41 -3.17 16.89
C ASN A 58 -4.28 -1.68 17.26
N PRO A 59 -3.06 -1.13 17.20
CA PRO A 59 -2.87 0.31 17.36
C PRO A 59 -3.64 1.11 16.31
N GLU A 60 -3.92 2.38 16.61
CA GLU A 60 -4.53 3.33 15.67
C GLU A 60 -3.80 3.35 14.32
N LEU A 61 -4.56 3.49 13.22
CA LEU A 61 -4.01 3.49 11.86
C LEU A 61 -2.87 4.51 11.68
N SER A 62 -2.99 5.70 12.29
CA SER A 62 -1.95 6.73 12.24
C SER A 62 -0.62 6.30 12.86
N LEU A 63 -0.66 5.57 13.99
CA LEU A 63 0.54 5.02 14.63
C LEU A 63 1.17 3.95 13.75
N GLN A 64 0.35 3.04 13.23
CA GLN A 64 0.79 1.97 12.35
C GLN A 64 1.47 2.51 11.08
N LEU A 65 0.91 3.54 10.42
CA LEU A 65 1.50 4.14 9.23
C LEU A 65 2.83 4.83 9.52
N ASN A 66 2.94 5.51 10.68
CA ASN A 66 4.19 6.12 11.09
C ASN A 66 5.28 5.07 11.37
N GLU A 67 4.95 3.97 12.04
CA GLU A 67 5.87 2.85 12.25
C GLU A 67 6.35 2.26 10.92
N LEU A 68 5.44 2.05 9.96
CA LEU A 68 5.78 1.56 8.63
C LEU A 68 6.68 2.54 7.85
N LYS A 69 6.39 3.84 7.91
CA LYS A 69 7.22 4.90 7.28
C LYS A 69 8.63 4.89 7.84
N GLU A 70 8.76 4.85 9.17
CA GLU A 70 10.05 4.83 9.84
C GLU A 70 10.85 3.56 9.53
N PHE A 71 10.17 2.41 9.51
CA PHE A 71 10.77 1.15 9.13
C PHE A 71 11.26 1.17 7.66
N ALA A 72 10.43 1.63 6.73
CA ALA A 72 10.78 1.76 5.32
C ALA A 72 12.00 2.69 5.13
N ARG A 73 12.00 3.84 5.82
CA ARG A 73 13.12 4.79 5.80
C ARG A 73 14.42 4.17 6.32
N LYS A 74 14.35 3.41 7.42
CA LYS A 74 15.51 2.78 8.06
C LYS A 74 16.10 1.64 7.23
N THR A 75 15.25 0.86 6.55
CA THR A 75 15.65 -0.36 5.84
C THR A 75 15.88 -0.16 4.34
N GLY A 76 15.37 0.93 3.77
CA GLY A 76 15.36 1.16 2.33
C GLY A 76 14.36 0.26 1.58
N ILE A 77 13.41 -0.35 2.28
CA ILE A 77 12.30 -1.10 1.69
C ILE A 77 11.24 -0.11 1.19
N ILE A 78 10.61 -0.43 0.07
CA ILE A 78 9.53 0.36 -0.51
C ILE A 78 8.21 -0.29 -0.11
N ILE A 79 7.39 0.42 0.67
CA ILE A 79 6.07 -0.05 1.08
C ILE A 79 5.01 0.73 0.31
N THR A 80 4.17 0.02 -0.43
CA THR A 80 3.02 0.57 -1.16
C THR A 80 1.74 0.03 -0.55
N LEU A 81 0.78 0.91 -0.31
CA LEU A 81 -0.54 0.54 0.21
C LEU A 81 -1.57 0.83 -0.88
N ILE A 82 -2.32 -0.19 -1.28
CA ILE A 82 -3.51 -0.02 -2.13
C ILE A 82 -4.61 0.53 -1.23
N SER A 83 -5.34 1.54 -1.69
CA SER A 83 -6.42 2.12 -0.92
C SER A 83 -7.71 2.14 -1.71
N GLN A 84 -8.83 1.91 -1.03
CA GLN A 84 -10.15 2.13 -1.59
C GLN A 84 -10.49 3.62 -1.65
N VAL A 85 -11.21 3.99 -2.70
CA VAL A 85 -11.79 5.33 -2.90
C VAL A 85 -13.16 5.38 -2.23
N GLN A 86 -13.58 6.57 -1.77
CA GLN A 86 -14.92 6.81 -1.23
C GLN A 86 -16.00 6.51 -2.27
N ARG A 87 -17.18 6.07 -1.82
CA ARG A 87 -18.25 5.60 -2.73
C ARG A 87 -19.00 6.74 -3.43
N ASP A 88 -18.94 7.94 -2.85
CA ASP A 88 -19.52 9.17 -3.36
C ASP A 88 -18.57 9.93 -4.30
N PHE A 89 -17.40 9.36 -4.59
CA PHE A 89 -16.52 9.88 -5.63
C PHE A 89 -17.26 9.90 -6.98
N ASP A 90 -17.45 11.11 -7.50
CA ASP A 90 -18.17 11.37 -8.74
C ASP A 90 -17.20 11.70 -9.88
N LEU A 91 -17.19 10.82 -10.89
CA LEU A 91 -16.40 10.96 -12.10
C LEU A 91 -16.83 12.13 -12.98
N ALA A 92 -18.06 12.62 -12.83
CA ALA A 92 -18.51 13.82 -13.50
C ALA A 92 -17.81 15.09 -12.97
N MET A 93 -17.32 15.04 -11.72
CA MET A 93 -16.67 16.17 -11.05
C MET A 93 -15.15 16.16 -11.25
N LYS A 94 -14.51 14.99 -11.23
CA LYS A 94 -13.07 14.83 -11.52
C LYS A 94 -12.74 13.49 -12.15
N PRO A 95 -11.82 13.45 -13.14
CA PRO A 95 -11.51 12.24 -13.92
C PRO A 95 -10.70 11.20 -13.13
N LEU A 96 -9.95 11.64 -12.12
CA LEU A 96 -9.09 10.80 -11.28
C LEU A 96 -9.33 11.13 -9.81
N PRO A 97 -9.23 10.13 -8.91
CA PRO A 97 -9.25 10.40 -7.48
C PRO A 97 -7.98 11.14 -7.05
N ASP A 98 -8.03 11.75 -5.88
CA ASP A 98 -6.90 12.35 -5.18
C ASP A 98 -6.86 11.86 -3.71
N LEU A 99 -5.96 12.41 -2.89
CA LEU A 99 -5.82 12.04 -1.48
C LEU A 99 -7.11 12.22 -0.66
N SER A 100 -7.95 13.20 -1.00
CA SER A 100 -9.19 13.49 -0.27
C SER A 100 -10.26 12.43 -0.49
N ASP A 101 -10.18 11.67 -1.59
CA ASP A 101 -11.14 10.58 -1.88
C ASP A 101 -10.73 9.26 -1.24
N ILE A 102 -9.66 9.21 -0.46
CA ILE A 102 -9.30 7.99 0.24
C ILE A 102 -10.40 7.64 1.25
N ARG A 103 -10.87 6.40 1.19
CA ARG A 103 -11.86 5.89 2.14
C ARG A 103 -11.17 5.60 3.47
N LEU A 104 -11.35 6.46 4.46
CA LEU A 104 -10.82 6.27 5.80
C LEU A 104 -11.94 5.96 6.80
N PRO A 105 -11.84 4.87 7.60
CA PRO A 105 -12.72 4.66 8.74
C PRO A 105 -12.51 5.69 9.87
N ASN A 106 -11.25 6.13 10.05
CA ASN A 106 -10.83 7.10 11.06
C ASN A 106 -9.91 8.17 10.42
N PRO A 107 -9.95 9.44 10.86
CA PRO A 107 -9.05 10.47 10.33
C PRO A 107 -7.58 10.10 10.52
N VAL A 108 -6.79 10.25 9.45
CA VAL A 108 -5.37 9.95 9.43
C VAL A 108 -4.64 11.03 8.66
N ASP A 109 -3.47 11.43 9.15
CA ASP A 109 -2.57 12.31 8.42
C ASP A 109 -1.93 11.55 7.25
N LEU A 110 -2.34 11.91 6.03
CA LEU A 110 -1.84 11.32 4.79
C LEU A 110 -0.47 11.86 4.36
N ALA A 111 0.09 12.86 5.07
CA ALA A 111 1.46 13.33 4.84
C ALA A 111 2.53 12.27 5.19
N VAL A 112 2.10 11.13 5.76
CA VAL A 112 2.94 9.95 5.95
C VAL A 112 3.45 9.39 4.60
N PHE A 113 2.66 9.51 3.53
CA PHE A 113 3.03 9.03 2.20
C PHE A 113 4.00 9.98 1.50
N THR A 114 4.95 9.41 0.75
CA THR A 114 5.95 10.16 -0.05
C THR A 114 5.58 10.25 -1.53
N LYS A 115 4.72 9.33 -1.99
CA LYS A 115 4.32 9.14 -3.38
C LYS A 115 2.88 8.64 -3.42
N CYS A 116 2.10 9.14 -4.37
CA CYS A 116 0.73 8.71 -4.62
C CYS A 116 0.55 8.34 -6.09
N CYS A 117 -0.30 7.35 -6.34
CA CYS A 117 -0.65 6.89 -7.68
C CYS A 117 -2.16 6.73 -7.74
N PHE A 118 -2.81 7.51 -8.59
CA PHE A 118 -4.25 7.54 -8.77
C PHE A 118 -4.59 6.90 -10.12
N LEU A 119 -5.60 6.03 -10.11
CA LEU A 119 -5.97 5.26 -11.29
C LEU A 119 -7.48 5.34 -11.53
N HIS A 120 -7.88 5.62 -12.77
CA HIS A 120 -9.26 5.53 -13.20
C HIS A 120 -9.33 5.21 -14.70
N ASN A 121 -10.13 4.21 -15.08
CA ASN A 121 -10.39 3.82 -16.47
C ASN A 121 -9.15 3.71 -17.40
N GLY A 122 -8.01 3.26 -16.85
CA GLY A 122 -6.74 3.13 -17.60
C GLY A 122 -5.87 4.39 -17.60
N GLU A 123 -6.37 5.51 -17.07
CA GLU A 123 -5.58 6.70 -16.76
C GLU A 123 -4.83 6.52 -15.44
N ILE A 124 -3.62 7.07 -15.39
CA ILE A 124 -2.73 7.01 -14.23
C ILE A 124 -2.16 8.41 -14.00
N ALA A 125 -2.33 8.94 -12.79
CA ALA A 125 -1.58 10.10 -12.30
C ALA A 125 -0.64 9.68 -11.18
N PHE A 126 0.61 10.14 -11.26
CA PHE A 126 1.63 9.87 -10.26
C PHE A 126 2.12 11.17 -9.66
N GLU A 127 2.12 11.26 -8.34
CA GLU A 127 2.45 12.46 -7.60
C GLU A 127 3.52 12.14 -6.55
N VAL A 128 4.47 13.06 -6.39
CA VAL A 128 5.37 13.06 -5.24
C VAL A 128 4.76 14.00 -4.21
N VAL A 129 4.48 13.47 -3.02
CA VAL A 129 3.84 14.20 -1.94
C VAL A 129 4.80 14.18 -0.76
N ASN A 130 5.31 15.36 -0.37
CA ASN A 130 6.34 15.59 0.65
C ASN A 130 7.79 15.19 0.29
#